data_AF-A0A6G6ISK9-F1
#
_entry.id   AF-A0A6G6ISK9-F1
#
_cell.length_a   1.000
_cell.length_b   1.000
_cell.length_c   1.000
_cell.angle_alpha   90.00
_cell.angle_beta   90.00
_cell.angle_gamma   90.00
#
_symmetry.space_group_name_H-M   'P 1'
#
loop_
_entity.id
_entity.type
_entity.pdbx_description
1 polymer ?
#
loop_
_entity_poly.entity_id
_entity_poly.type
_entity_poly.pdbx_seq_one_letter_code
_entity_poly.pdbx_strand_id
1 'polypeptide(L)'
;MPAPLPCLPPLRKYPLATALCAALLGPLAQADDILVVTDSQHPVQAHSDVRRIELDQPARIKAELGTHLPADPTRSAALVQRRLKDGGNALQARLGTAYQGVVDAWSLGVTTIPAVIVDHRYVVYGEPDVAKAVALIEAHRRTQP
;
A
#
# COMPACT_ATOMS: atom_id res chain seq x y z
N MET A 1 7.42 51.26 -39.65
CA MET A 1 6.08 50.66 -39.58
C MET A 1 6.02 49.80 -38.32
N PRO A 2 5.44 50.27 -37.19
CA PRO A 2 5.29 49.45 -35.99
C PRO A 2 4.03 48.57 -36.08
N ALA A 3 4.13 47.32 -35.61
CA ALA A 3 3.02 46.37 -35.53
C ALA A 3 2.02 46.77 -34.42
N PRO A 4 0.71 46.45 -34.55
CA PRO A 4 -0.26 46.79 -33.51
C PRO A 4 -0.19 45.81 -32.33
N LEU A 5 -0.34 46.35 -31.12
CA LEU A 5 -0.46 45.57 -29.89
C LEU A 5 -1.85 44.90 -29.79
N PRO A 6 -1.96 43.65 -29.33
CA PRO A 6 -3.26 43.03 -29.09
C PRO A 6 -3.94 43.60 -27.84
N CYS A 7 -5.19 44.01 -28.03
CA CYS A 7 -6.11 44.53 -27.03
C CYS A 7 -6.56 43.40 -26.09
N LEU A 8 -6.30 43.52 -24.78
CA LEU A 8 -6.82 42.58 -23.77
C LEU A 8 -8.25 42.98 -23.37
N PRO A 9 -9.22 42.04 -23.34
CA PRO A 9 -10.60 42.35 -22.96
C PRO A 9 -10.74 42.54 -21.44
N PRO A 10 -11.73 43.34 -20.99
CA PRO A 10 -11.91 43.64 -19.57
C PRO A 10 -12.38 42.41 -18.78
N LEU A 11 -11.71 42.17 -17.64
CA LEU A 11 -12.06 41.16 -16.64
C LEU A 11 -13.45 41.43 -16.06
N ARG A 12 -14.44 40.73 -16.62
CA ARG A 12 -15.80 40.66 -16.08
C ARG A 12 -15.75 39.86 -14.77
N LYS A 13 -16.32 40.44 -13.72
CA LYS A 13 -16.31 39.95 -12.33
C LYS A 13 -16.93 38.54 -12.24
N TYR A 14 -16.12 37.50 -12.07
CA TYR A 14 -16.55 36.13 -11.77
C TYR A 14 -16.08 35.71 -10.36
N PRO A 15 -16.66 36.25 -9.28
CA PRO A 15 -16.23 35.95 -7.90
C PRO A 15 -16.43 34.47 -7.51
N LEU A 16 -17.35 33.79 -8.19
CA LEU A 16 -17.64 32.36 -7.99
C LEU A 16 -16.50 31.45 -8.46
N ALA A 17 -15.82 31.80 -9.55
CA ALA A 17 -14.72 30.99 -10.07
C ALA A 17 -13.46 31.09 -9.19
N THR A 18 -13.20 32.27 -8.60
CA THR A 18 -12.08 32.47 -7.67
C THR A 18 -12.28 31.77 -6.32
N ALA A 19 -13.52 31.67 -5.83
CA ALA A 19 -13.82 30.98 -4.58
C ALA A 19 -13.59 29.45 -4.68
N LEU A 20 -13.89 28.86 -5.85
CA LEU A 20 -13.68 27.43 -6.08
C LEU A 20 -12.18 27.07 -6.13
N CYS A 21 -11.35 27.91 -6.74
CA CYS A 21 -9.89 27.70 -6.75
C CYS A 21 -9.25 27.83 -5.36
N ALA A 22 -9.73 28.75 -4.51
CA ALA A 22 -9.20 28.91 -3.16
C ALA A 22 -9.52 27.71 -2.24
N ALA A 23 -10.64 27.02 -2.44
CA ALA A 23 -10.99 25.82 -1.68
C ALA A 23 -10.14 24.59 -2.05
N LEU A 24 -9.63 24.52 -3.28
CA LEU A 24 -8.70 23.47 -3.75
C LEU A 24 -7.25 23.67 -3.28
N LEU A 25 -6.92 24.89 -2.80
CA LEU A 25 -5.59 25.25 -2.28
C LEU A 25 -5.48 25.09 -0.75
N GLY A 26 -6.52 24.60 -0.09
CA GLY A 26 -6.46 24.26 1.33
C GLY A 26 -5.40 23.18 1.58
N PRO A 27 -4.65 23.23 2.70
CA PRO A 27 -3.74 22.15 3.05
C PRO A 27 -4.54 20.85 3.13
N LEU A 28 -4.23 19.89 2.25
CA LEU A 28 -4.63 18.51 2.49
C LEU A 28 -3.94 18.12 3.79
N ALA A 29 -4.71 17.85 4.84
CA ALA A 29 -4.19 17.14 5.99
C ALA A 29 -3.70 15.78 5.47
N GLN A 30 -2.40 15.67 5.22
CA GLN A 30 -1.78 14.44 4.77
C GLN A 30 -1.82 13.51 5.98
N ALA A 31 -2.71 12.53 5.97
CA ALA A 31 -2.53 11.37 6.83
C ALA A 31 -1.27 10.68 6.31
N ASP A 32 -0.29 10.45 7.19
CA ASP A 32 0.91 9.69 6.84
C ASP A 32 0.48 8.34 6.24
N ASP A 33 0.97 8.01 5.03
CA ASP A 33 0.69 6.72 4.43
C ASP A 33 1.63 5.69 5.05
N ILE A 34 1.12 4.98 6.06
CA ILE A 34 1.87 3.98 6.82
C ILE A 34 1.64 2.61 6.19
N LEU A 35 2.74 1.98 5.77
CA LEU A 35 2.77 0.64 5.23
C LEU A 35 3.68 -0.24 6.09
N VAL A 36 3.17 -1.39 6.53
CA VAL A 36 3.92 -2.39 7.28
C VAL A 36 4.16 -3.59 6.41
N VAL A 37 5.42 -4.01 6.26
CA VAL A 37 5.81 -5.26 5.62
C VAL A 37 6.29 -6.23 6.69
N THR A 38 5.64 -7.38 6.78
CA THR A 38 5.97 -8.42 7.75
C THR A 38 5.60 -9.82 7.24
N ASP A 39 5.67 -10.85 8.09
CA ASP A 39 5.13 -12.18 7.87
C ASP A 39 4.30 -12.65 9.09
N SER A 40 3.76 -13.87 9.05
CA SER A 40 3.02 -14.45 10.17
C SER A 40 3.87 -14.84 11.39
N GLN A 41 5.20 -14.93 11.24
CA GLN A 41 6.12 -15.32 12.33
C GLN A 41 6.61 -14.11 13.14
N HIS A 42 6.55 -12.91 12.56
CA HIS A 42 6.98 -11.65 13.13
C HIS A 42 5.77 -10.70 13.29
N PRO A 43 4.92 -10.91 14.30
CA PRO A 43 3.74 -10.06 14.50
C PRO A 43 4.16 -8.61 14.79
N VAL A 44 3.47 -7.67 14.13
CA VAL A 44 3.68 -6.22 14.30
C VAL A 44 2.48 -5.64 15.05
N GLN A 45 2.75 -4.75 16.01
CA GLN A 45 1.74 -3.98 16.72
C GLN A 45 1.39 -2.75 15.89
N ALA A 46 0.26 -2.83 15.18
CA ALA A 46 -0.23 -1.77 14.29
C ALA A 46 -1.70 -1.47 14.61
N HIS A 47 -2.12 -0.22 14.38
CA HIS A 47 -3.53 0.16 14.38
C HIS A 47 -4.25 -0.44 13.16
N SER A 48 -5.57 -0.59 13.24
CA SER A 48 -6.40 -1.17 12.17
C SER A 48 -6.32 -0.44 10.83
N ASP A 49 -5.95 0.83 10.87
CA ASP A 49 -6.01 1.73 9.72
C ASP A 49 -4.71 1.70 8.89
N VAL A 50 -3.71 0.93 9.33
CA VAL A 50 -2.41 0.80 8.67
C VAL A 50 -2.44 -0.28 7.59
N ARG A 51 -1.93 0.03 6.40
CA ARG A 51 -1.82 -0.97 5.33
C ARG A 51 -0.76 -2.01 5.72
N ARG A 52 -1.12 -3.29 5.69
CA ARG A 52 -0.20 -4.39 6.03
C ARG A 52 0.00 -5.35 4.85
N ILE A 53 1.27 -5.60 4.52
CA ILE A 53 1.72 -6.62 3.58
C ILE A 53 2.30 -7.78 4.38
N GLU A 54 1.72 -8.96 4.23
CA GLU A 54 2.25 -10.22 4.76
C GLU A 54 2.96 -10.97 3.61
N LEU A 55 4.28 -11.05 3.64
CA LEU A 55 5.08 -11.67 2.58
C LEU A 55 4.84 -13.16 2.44
N ASP A 56 4.38 -13.82 3.50
CA ASP A 56 4.03 -15.23 3.53
C ASP A 56 2.57 -15.51 3.13
N GLN A 57 1.77 -14.47 2.86
CA GLN A 57 0.37 -14.63 2.47
C GLN A 57 0.17 -15.52 1.22
N PRO A 58 0.98 -15.43 0.14
CA PRO A 58 0.88 -16.36 -0.99
C PRO A 58 1.16 -17.80 -0.60
N ALA A 59 2.16 -18.03 0.27
CA ALA A 59 2.52 -19.35 0.76
C ALA A 59 1.39 -19.94 1.63
N ARG A 60 0.75 -19.12 2.46
CA ARG A 60 -0.41 -19.52 3.27
C ARG A 60 -1.60 -19.92 2.42
N ILE A 61 -1.96 -19.14 1.39
CA ILE A 61 -3.05 -19.50 0.47
C ILE A 61 -2.76 -20.82 -0.25
N LYS A 62 -1.50 -21.03 -0.69
CA LYS A 62 -1.09 -22.31 -1.28
C LYS A 62 -1.18 -23.46 -0.28
N ALA A 63 -0.79 -23.25 0.98
CA ALA A 63 -0.89 -24.25 2.03
C ALA A 63 -2.36 -24.61 2.32
N GLU A 64 -3.25 -23.61 2.37
CA GLU A 64 -4.71 -23.80 2.50
C GLU A 64 -5.25 -24.69 1.36
N LEU A 65 -4.85 -24.41 0.12
CA LEU A 65 -5.22 -25.24 -1.04
C LEU A 65 -4.63 -26.65 -0.97
N GLY A 66 -3.49 -26.83 -0.32
CA GLY A 66 -2.78 -28.10 -0.09
C GLY A 66 -3.20 -28.86 1.17
N THR A 67 -4.19 -28.39 1.91
CA THR A 67 -4.66 -29.09 3.13
C THR A 67 -5.27 -30.45 2.80
N HIS A 68 -4.97 -31.50 3.56
CA HIS A 68 -5.62 -32.82 3.40
C HIS A 68 -5.57 -33.40 1.97
N LEU A 69 -4.45 -33.23 1.26
CA LEU A 69 -4.28 -33.84 -0.05
C LEU A 69 -4.07 -35.36 0.06
N PRO A 70 -4.74 -36.18 -0.78
CA PRO A 70 -4.46 -37.60 -0.88
C PRO A 70 -3.02 -37.90 -1.31
N ALA A 71 -2.47 -39.06 -0.90
CA ALA A 71 -1.15 -39.51 -1.38
C ALA A 71 -1.14 -39.80 -2.91
N ASP A 72 -2.32 -40.07 -3.49
CA ASP A 72 -2.51 -40.25 -4.93
C ASP A 72 -2.41 -38.90 -5.67
N PRO A 73 -1.42 -38.70 -6.56
CA PRO A 73 -1.22 -37.44 -7.29
C PRO A 73 -2.39 -37.05 -8.18
N THR A 74 -3.06 -38.01 -8.80
CA THR A 74 -4.20 -37.75 -9.71
C THR A 74 -5.40 -37.25 -8.91
N ARG A 75 -5.68 -37.86 -7.76
CA ARG A 75 -6.75 -37.41 -6.85
C ARG A 75 -6.41 -36.06 -6.21
N SER A 76 -5.14 -35.83 -5.90
CA SER A 76 -4.67 -34.54 -5.38
C SER A 76 -4.84 -33.40 -6.37
N ALA A 77 -4.42 -33.58 -7.63
CA ALA A 77 -4.61 -32.58 -8.67
C ALA A 77 -6.10 -32.25 -8.88
N ALA A 78 -6.96 -33.28 -8.93
CA ALA A 78 -8.40 -33.09 -9.05
C ALA A 78 -9.01 -32.32 -7.87
N LEU A 79 -8.56 -32.60 -6.64
CA LEU A 79 -9.04 -31.93 -5.44
C LEU A 79 -8.59 -30.46 -5.40
N VAL A 80 -7.33 -30.17 -5.71
CA VAL A 80 -6.83 -28.79 -5.80
C VAL A 80 -7.58 -28.02 -6.87
N GLN A 81 -7.77 -28.60 -8.07
CA GLN A 81 -8.51 -27.96 -9.15
C GLN A 81 -9.95 -27.67 -8.74
N ARG A 82 -10.61 -28.58 -8.01
CA ARG A 82 -11.93 -28.35 -7.45
C ARG A 82 -11.92 -27.18 -6.47
N ARG A 83 -10.99 -27.13 -5.52
CA ARG A 83 -10.88 -26.02 -4.55
C ARG A 83 -10.62 -24.67 -5.22
N LEU A 84 -9.81 -24.64 -6.28
CA LEU A 84 -9.58 -23.44 -7.08
C LEU A 84 -10.87 -22.97 -7.76
N LYS A 85 -11.66 -23.90 -8.33
CA LYS A 85 -12.96 -23.59 -8.92
C LYS A 85 -13.97 -23.10 -7.87
N ASP A 86 -14.05 -23.79 -6.74
CA ASP A 86 -14.97 -23.47 -5.64
C ASP A 86 -14.65 -22.10 -5.01
N GLY A 87 -13.36 -21.73 -4.92
CA GLY A 87 -12.92 -20.42 -4.43
C GLY A 87 -13.16 -19.27 -5.39
N GLY A 88 -13.29 -19.55 -6.70
CA GLY A 88 -13.69 -18.59 -7.73
C GLY A 88 -12.96 -17.25 -7.70
N ASN A 89 -13.70 -16.17 -7.97
CA ASN A 89 -13.15 -14.82 -8.06
C ASN A 89 -12.58 -14.31 -6.73
N ALA A 90 -13.15 -14.71 -5.59
CA ALA A 90 -12.66 -14.29 -4.28
C ALA A 90 -11.25 -14.81 -4.00
N LEU A 91 -11.00 -16.08 -4.34
CA LEU A 91 -9.68 -16.68 -4.22
C LEU A 91 -8.69 -16.05 -5.22
N GLN A 92 -9.12 -15.78 -6.45
CA GLN A 92 -8.29 -15.11 -7.46
C GLN A 92 -7.89 -13.69 -7.02
N ALA A 93 -8.84 -12.92 -6.48
CA ALA A 93 -8.57 -11.58 -5.96
C ALA A 93 -7.59 -11.65 -4.77
N ARG A 94 -7.81 -12.57 -3.82
CA ARG A 94 -6.92 -12.75 -2.66
C ARG A 94 -5.51 -13.16 -3.09
N LEU A 95 -5.36 -14.06 -4.07
CA LEU A 95 -4.07 -14.41 -4.64
C LEU A 95 -3.41 -13.21 -5.32
N GLY A 96 -4.17 -12.46 -6.13
CA GLY A 96 -3.68 -11.26 -6.80
C GLY A 96 -3.16 -10.22 -5.81
N THR A 97 -3.93 -9.90 -4.77
CA THR A 97 -3.52 -8.98 -3.71
C THR A 97 -2.28 -9.48 -2.95
N ALA A 98 -2.21 -10.78 -2.64
CA ALA A 98 -1.06 -11.35 -1.94
C ALA A 98 0.23 -11.24 -2.75
N TYR A 99 0.18 -11.55 -4.05
CA TYR A 99 1.34 -11.39 -4.93
C TYR A 99 1.70 -9.94 -5.20
N GLN A 100 0.69 -9.06 -5.34
CA GLN A 100 0.92 -7.62 -5.46
C GLN A 100 1.67 -7.08 -4.24
N GLY A 101 1.30 -7.50 -3.03
CA GLY A 101 2.00 -7.12 -1.80
C GLY A 101 3.49 -7.50 -1.82
N VAL A 102 3.84 -8.69 -2.32
CA VAL A 102 5.25 -9.10 -2.47
C VAL A 102 5.99 -8.19 -3.46
N VAL A 103 5.36 -7.84 -4.59
CA VAL A 103 5.92 -6.92 -5.58
C VAL A 103 6.10 -5.51 -5.02
N ASP A 104 5.11 -5.02 -4.27
CA ASP A 104 5.16 -3.71 -3.63
C ASP A 104 6.32 -3.63 -2.64
N ALA A 105 6.47 -4.62 -1.75
CA ALA A 105 7.55 -4.68 -0.79
C ALA A 105 8.93 -4.75 -1.45
N TRP A 106 9.04 -5.51 -2.55
CA TRP A 106 10.27 -5.56 -3.34
C TRP A 106 10.59 -4.24 -4.02
N SER A 107 9.58 -3.57 -4.59
CA SER A 107 9.72 -2.27 -5.27
C SER A 107 10.13 -1.16 -4.30
N LEU A 108 9.75 -1.28 -3.02
CA LEU A 108 10.16 -0.40 -1.93
C LEU A 108 11.56 -0.75 -1.37
N GLY A 109 12.21 -1.79 -1.89
CA GLY A 109 13.55 -2.19 -1.47
C GLY A 109 13.60 -2.79 -0.07
N VAL A 110 12.50 -3.38 0.42
CA VAL A 110 12.48 -4.02 1.75
C VAL A 110 13.37 -5.25 1.73
N THR A 111 14.43 -5.23 2.55
CA THR A 111 15.40 -6.32 2.66
C THR A 111 15.25 -7.13 3.96
N THR A 112 14.66 -6.52 4.99
CA THR A 112 14.54 -7.08 6.34
C THR A 112 13.13 -6.86 6.86
N ILE A 113 12.57 -7.85 7.55
CA ILE A 113 11.26 -7.77 8.20
C ILE A 113 11.41 -7.88 9.73
N PRO A 114 10.50 -7.28 10.53
CA PRO A 114 9.44 -6.36 10.09
C PRO A 114 10.01 -5.03 9.59
N ALA A 115 9.35 -4.41 8.61
CA ALA A 115 9.68 -3.09 8.11
C ALA A 115 8.45 -2.17 8.15
N VAL A 116 8.63 -0.98 8.70
CA VAL A 116 7.60 0.07 8.72
C VAL A 116 8.03 1.16 7.76
N ILE A 117 7.18 1.46 6.78
CA ILE A 117 7.40 2.46 5.75
C ILE A 117 6.40 3.59 5.98
N VAL A 118 6.86 4.83 5.93
CA VAL A 118 6.03 6.03 6.03
C VAL A 118 6.23 6.90 4.79
N ASP A 119 5.13 7.30 4.16
CA ASP A 119 5.05 8.12 2.94
C ASP A 119 5.90 7.59 1.77
N HIS A 120 6.10 6.26 1.72
CA HIS A 120 6.96 5.59 0.74
C HIS A 120 8.41 6.11 0.68
N ARG A 121 8.86 6.87 1.68
CA ARG A 121 10.17 7.54 1.70
C ARG A 121 11.04 7.09 2.87
N TYR A 122 10.45 6.89 4.02
CA TYR A 122 11.15 6.53 5.24
C TYR A 122 10.89 5.07 5.55
N VAL A 123 11.94 4.30 5.84
CA VAL A 123 11.84 2.88 6.21
C VAL A 123 12.56 2.66 7.53
N VAL A 124 11.87 2.05 8.48
CA VAL A 124 12.43 1.58 9.76
C VAL A 124 12.42 0.06 9.74
N TYR A 125 13.60 -0.53 9.85
CA TYR A 125 13.78 -1.97 9.88
C TYR A 125 13.84 -2.51 11.31
N GLY A 126 13.26 -3.68 11.53
CA GLY A 126 13.37 -4.44 12.79
C GLY A 126 12.54 -3.88 13.94
N GLU A 127 11.73 -2.84 13.72
CA GLU A 127 10.86 -2.27 14.73
C GLU A 127 9.44 -2.85 14.59
N PRO A 128 9.00 -3.74 15.51
CA PRO A 128 7.67 -4.33 15.47
C PRO A 128 6.57 -3.42 16.02
N ASP A 129 6.90 -2.27 16.62
CA ASP A 129 5.92 -1.28 17.05
C ASP A 129 5.83 -0.13 16.05
N VAL A 130 4.69 -0.02 15.35
CA VAL A 130 4.47 1.02 14.35
C VAL A 130 4.52 2.42 14.94
N ALA A 131 3.97 2.62 16.15
CA ALA A 131 3.98 3.93 16.78
C ALA A 131 5.41 4.37 17.12
N LYS A 132 6.24 3.43 17.56
CA LYS A 132 7.66 3.67 17.82
C LYS A 132 8.43 3.96 16.52
N ALA A 133 8.17 3.22 15.44
CA ALA A 133 8.79 3.46 14.14
C ALA A 133 8.43 4.86 13.58
N VAL A 134 7.17 5.26 13.66
CA VAL A 134 6.71 6.60 13.26
C VAL A 134 7.40 7.68 14.11
N ALA A 135 7.50 7.48 15.44
CA ALA A 135 8.18 8.42 16.32
C ALA A 135 9.67 8.60 15.95
N LEU A 136 10.36 7.53 15.53
CA LEU A 136 11.74 7.60 15.05
C LEU A 136 11.85 8.42 13.76
N ILE A 137 10.90 8.26 12.83
CA ILE A 137 10.86 9.02 11.57
C ILE A 137 10.58 10.49 11.84
N GLU A 138 9.61 10.79 12.71
CA GLU A 138 9.29 12.16 13.11
C GLU A 138 10.45 12.85 13.81
N ALA A 139 11.18 12.13 14.67
CA ALA A 139 12.41 12.65 15.26
C ALA A 139 13.47 12.96 14.20
N HIS A 140 13.62 12.09 13.19
CA HIS A 140 14.55 12.29 12.09
C HIS A 140 14.17 13.50 11.21
N ARG A 141 12.89 13.67 10.86
CA ARG A 141 12.36 14.82 10.10
C ARG A 141 12.69 16.16 10.78
N ARG A 142 12.57 16.24 12.11
CA ARG A 142 12.89 17.47 12.86
C ARG A 142 14.37 17.85 12.79
N THR A 143 15.25 16.88 12.57
CA THR A 143 16.70 17.12 12.46
C THR A 143 17.18 17.43 11.04
N GLN A 144 16.33 17.22 10.04
CA GLN A 144 16.63 17.46 8.62
C GLN A 144 15.47 18.24 7.97
N PRO A 145 15.52 19.58 7.96
CA PRO A 145 14.47 20.42 7.37
C PRO A 145 14.39 20.31 5.84
#